data_AF-A0A8T7FI94-F1
#
_entry.id   AF-A0A8T7FI94-F1
#
_cell.length_a   1.000
_cell.length_b   1.000
_cell.length_c   1.000
_cell.angle_alpha   90.00
_cell.angle_beta   90.00
_cell.angle_gamma   90.00
#
_symmetry.space_group_name_H-M   'P 1'
#
loop_
_entity.id
_entity.type
_entity.pdbx_description
1 polymer ?
#
loop_
_entity_poly.entity_id
_entity_poly.type
_entity_poly.pdbx_seq_one_letter_code
_entity_poly.pdbx_strand_id
1 'polypeptide(L)'
;MLRSFLIYLSKAQWAQNIVTGWSFAWKAASRFVAGEKTEDAVRVVRDLNAKGVNATLDHLGEHTSTADEAAQATQDILAILDEIETAGVRANVSIKLTQIGMGLDESVCRENLQRILQRAREHGNFIRIDIEDTPYTDTTLAIYQSMLERGFTNRHFGMAVQSYLYRAEADTKALLANKTTIRLVKGAYKEPPEKAFPKKADVDANYDLLTRLLIDASLADRSKLSEDGRVPPIPVIATHDEKRIEFTVSYANKVGLPKDGLEFQMLYGIRRDLQEKLAKDGYPVRVYVPFGTHWYPYFMRRLAERPANIWFFISNFFKG
;
A
#
# COMPACT_ATOMS: atom_id res chain seq x y z
N MET A 1 -24.07 1.14 -11.71
CA MET A 1 -24.68 -0.19 -11.47
C MET A 1 -23.61 -1.30 -11.37
N LEU A 2 -22.76 -1.52 -12.38
CA LEU A 2 -21.72 -2.57 -12.36
C LEU A 2 -20.69 -2.45 -11.21
N ARG A 3 -20.14 -1.25 -10.97
CA ARG A 3 -19.20 -1.00 -9.85
C ARG A 3 -19.81 -1.37 -8.50
N SER A 4 -21.04 -0.91 -8.23
CA SER A 4 -21.74 -1.20 -6.98
C SER A 4 -22.04 -2.70 -6.82
N PHE A 5 -22.37 -3.39 -7.90
CA PHE A 5 -22.59 -4.84 -7.92
C PHE A 5 -21.30 -5.61 -7.60
N LEU A 6 -20.16 -5.25 -8.21
CA LEU A 6 -18.87 -5.89 -7.92
C LEU A 6 -18.40 -5.61 -6.47
N ILE A 7 -18.64 -4.40 -5.95
CA ILE A 7 -18.38 -4.08 -4.54
C ILE A 7 -19.27 -4.92 -3.63
N TYR A 8 -20.54 -5.12 -3.99
CA TYR A 8 -21.44 -6.02 -3.25
C TYR A 8 -20.91 -7.46 -3.26
N LEU A 9 -20.54 -7.98 -4.43
CA LEU A 9 -19.97 -9.33 -4.55
C LEU A 9 -18.67 -9.52 -3.75
N SER A 10 -17.87 -8.47 -3.58
CA SER A 10 -16.66 -8.52 -2.74
C SER A 10 -16.94 -8.76 -1.24
N LYS A 11 -18.20 -8.56 -0.81
CA LYS A 11 -18.65 -8.77 0.57
C LYS A 11 -19.54 -10.02 0.72
N ALA A 12 -19.84 -10.72 -0.37
CA ALA A 12 -20.80 -11.81 -0.39
C ALA A 12 -20.10 -13.17 -0.21
N GLN A 13 -20.21 -13.77 0.99
CA GLN A 13 -19.55 -15.04 1.31
C GLN A 13 -19.96 -16.20 0.39
N TRP A 14 -21.24 -16.26 0.00
CA TRP A 14 -21.73 -17.28 -0.94
C TRP A 14 -21.03 -17.18 -2.31
N ALA A 15 -20.78 -15.96 -2.79
CA ALA A 15 -20.14 -15.72 -4.07
C ALA A 15 -18.64 -16.06 -3.98
N GLN A 16 -18.00 -15.72 -2.86
CA GLN A 16 -16.62 -16.10 -2.58
C GLN A 16 -16.45 -17.62 -2.66
N ASN A 17 -17.28 -18.39 -1.94
CA ASN A 17 -17.17 -19.85 -1.87
C ASN A 17 -17.35 -20.54 -3.24
N ILE A 18 -18.15 -19.97 -4.14
CA ILE A 18 -18.34 -20.49 -5.50
C ILE A 18 -17.15 -20.15 -6.38
N VAL A 19 -16.68 -18.90 -6.35
CA VAL A 19 -15.70 -18.39 -7.30
C VAL A 19 -14.27 -18.85 -6.97
N THR A 20 -13.92 -19.01 -5.69
CA THR A 20 -12.56 -19.46 -5.29
C THR A 20 -12.28 -20.90 -5.71
N GLY A 21 -13.31 -21.73 -5.90
CA GLY A 21 -13.17 -23.10 -6.41
C GLY A 21 -12.90 -23.22 -7.91
N TRP A 22 -12.96 -22.11 -8.67
CA TRP A 22 -12.83 -22.15 -10.13
C TRP A 22 -11.40 -21.82 -10.58
N SER A 23 -10.77 -22.74 -11.31
CA SER A 23 -9.41 -22.57 -11.85
C SER A 23 -9.25 -21.33 -12.75
N PHE A 24 -10.29 -20.97 -13.50
CA PHE A 24 -10.32 -19.76 -14.31
C PHE A 24 -10.33 -18.48 -13.46
N ALA A 25 -11.06 -18.46 -12.34
CA ALA A 25 -11.10 -17.30 -11.44
C ALA A 25 -9.71 -17.03 -10.85
N TRP A 26 -9.01 -18.10 -10.46
CA TRP A 26 -7.60 -18.00 -10.04
C TRP A 26 -6.69 -17.47 -11.17
N LYS A 27 -6.84 -17.96 -12.41
CA LYS A 27 -6.07 -17.47 -13.56
C LYS A 27 -6.25 -15.97 -13.81
N ALA A 28 -7.44 -15.43 -13.55
CA ALA A 28 -7.69 -13.99 -13.63
C ALA A 28 -7.12 -13.24 -12.41
N ALA A 29 -7.26 -13.79 -11.21
CA ALA A 29 -6.79 -13.21 -9.96
C ALA A 29 -5.25 -13.17 -9.87
N SER A 30 -4.55 -14.19 -10.37
CA SER A 30 -3.08 -14.30 -10.32
C SER A 30 -2.35 -13.21 -11.11
N ARG A 31 -3.08 -12.46 -11.95
CA ARG A 31 -2.56 -11.23 -12.57
C ARG A 31 -2.30 -10.13 -11.54
N PHE A 32 -3.09 -10.10 -10.47
CA PHE A 32 -3.16 -9.05 -9.45
C PHE A 32 -2.75 -9.52 -8.05
N VAL A 33 -2.62 -10.83 -7.83
CA VAL A 33 -2.26 -11.47 -6.56
C VAL A 33 -1.13 -12.46 -6.81
N ALA A 34 -0.09 -12.45 -5.97
CA ALA A 34 1.12 -13.24 -6.22
C ALA A 34 0.96 -14.75 -5.98
N GLY A 35 0.02 -15.12 -5.13
CA GLY A 35 -0.22 -16.49 -4.70
C GLY A 35 -0.94 -16.51 -3.36
N GLU A 36 -1.07 -17.70 -2.79
CA GLU A 36 -1.73 -17.89 -1.49
C GLU A 36 -0.71 -18.02 -0.35
N LYS A 37 0.56 -18.32 -0.67
CA LYS A 37 1.61 -18.54 0.34
C LYS A 37 2.71 -17.49 0.25
N THR A 38 3.48 -17.34 1.33
CA THR A 38 4.61 -16.40 1.39
C THR A 38 5.67 -16.73 0.33
N GLU A 39 5.93 -18.00 0.04
CA GLU A 39 6.91 -18.41 -0.98
C GLU A 39 6.50 -17.95 -2.39
N ASP A 40 5.19 -17.90 -2.65
CA ASP A 40 4.67 -17.38 -3.91
C ASP A 40 4.93 -15.88 -4.05
N ALA A 41 4.71 -15.14 -2.96
CA ALA A 41 5.02 -13.72 -2.90
C ALA A 41 6.51 -13.47 -3.11
N VAL A 42 7.39 -14.20 -2.41
CA VAL A 42 8.85 -14.08 -2.55
C VAL A 42 9.31 -14.36 -3.98
N ARG A 43 8.75 -15.37 -4.65
CA ARG A 43 9.04 -15.64 -6.07
C ARG A 43 8.71 -14.44 -6.95
N VAL A 44 7.53 -13.84 -6.77
CA VAL A 44 7.13 -12.62 -7.50
C VAL A 44 8.04 -11.44 -7.18
N VAL A 45 8.47 -11.29 -5.92
CA VAL A 45 9.42 -10.25 -5.52
C VAL A 45 10.76 -10.44 -6.22
N ARG A 46 11.28 -11.67 -6.32
CA ARG A 46 12.54 -11.95 -7.04
C ARG A 46 12.44 -11.52 -8.50
N ASP A 47 11.33 -11.84 -9.17
CA ASP A 47 11.10 -11.44 -10.56
C ASP A 47 11.04 -9.92 -10.74
N LEU A 48 10.42 -9.21 -9.79
CA LEU A 48 10.38 -7.74 -9.78
C LEU A 48 11.78 -7.16 -9.52
N ASN A 49 12.50 -7.70 -8.55
CA ASN A 49 13.84 -7.25 -8.19
C ASN A 49 14.83 -7.43 -9.34
N ALA A 50 14.73 -8.52 -10.10
CA ALA A 50 15.54 -8.74 -11.32
C ALA A 50 15.31 -7.65 -12.38
N LYS A 51 14.17 -6.96 -12.34
CA LYS A 51 13.82 -5.84 -13.24
C LYS A 51 14.10 -4.46 -12.64
N GLY A 52 14.80 -4.38 -11.52
CA GLY A 52 15.07 -3.12 -10.84
C GLY A 52 13.92 -2.58 -9.99
N VAL A 53 12.87 -3.37 -9.77
CA VAL A 53 11.64 -2.94 -9.08
C VAL A 53 11.59 -3.55 -7.67
N ASN A 54 11.39 -2.69 -6.66
CA ASN A 54 11.20 -3.11 -5.27
C ASN A 54 9.77 -3.62 -5.06
N ALA A 55 9.50 -4.26 -3.92
CA ALA A 55 8.14 -4.68 -3.56
C ALA A 55 7.71 -4.20 -2.16
N THR A 56 6.39 -4.16 -1.95
CA THR A 56 5.79 -4.16 -0.63
C THR A 56 4.78 -5.31 -0.58
N LEU A 57 4.92 -6.20 0.39
CA LEU A 57 4.03 -7.34 0.57
C LEU A 57 2.83 -6.92 1.42
N ASP A 58 1.63 -7.34 1.00
CA ASP A 58 0.37 -7.16 1.74
C ASP A 58 -0.28 -8.53 1.91
N HIS A 59 -0.33 -9.02 3.15
CA HIS A 59 -0.96 -10.30 3.46
C HIS A 59 -2.48 -10.12 3.55
N LEU A 60 -3.19 -10.69 2.58
CA LEU A 60 -4.63 -10.76 2.53
C LEU A 60 -5.11 -11.85 3.51
N GLY A 61 -5.34 -11.43 4.76
CA GLY A 61 -5.94 -12.26 5.81
C GLY A 61 -7.44 -12.02 5.97
N GLU A 62 -8.05 -12.78 6.88
CA GLU A 62 -9.44 -12.61 7.32
C GLU A 62 -9.64 -11.32 8.12
N HIS A 63 -10.90 -10.93 8.28
CA HIS A 63 -11.27 -9.87 9.21
C HIS A 63 -11.04 -10.34 10.64
N THR A 64 -10.02 -9.78 11.29
CA THR A 64 -9.72 -10.00 12.70
C THR A 64 -10.84 -9.51 13.60
N SER A 65 -11.51 -10.44 14.26
CA SER A 65 -12.65 -10.25 15.17
C SER A 65 -12.35 -10.70 16.59
N THR A 66 -11.22 -11.39 16.82
CA THR A 66 -10.76 -11.84 18.15
C THR A 66 -9.29 -11.49 18.42
N ALA A 67 -8.91 -11.43 19.70
CA ALA A 67 -7.52 -11.16 20.08
C ALA A 67 -6.55 -12.24 19.57
N ASP A 68 -7.00 -13.50 19.51
CA ASP A 68 -6.21 -14.62 18.98
C ASP A 68 -5.99 -14.48 17.47
N GLU A 69 -7.01 -14.08 16.71
CA GLU A 69 -6.86 -13.76 15.29
C GLU A 69 -5.89 -12.59 15.06
N ALA A 70 -5.92 -11.57 15.93
CA ALA A 70 -5.01 -10.43 15.87
C ALA A 70 -3.56 -10.85 16.14
N ALA A 71 -3.38 -11.74 17.13
CA ALA A 71 -2.10 -12.33 17.45
C ALA A 71 -1.58 -13.19 16.30
N GLN A 72 -2.44 -14.01 15.67
CA GLN A 72 -2.07 -14.83 14.52
C GLN A 72 -1.67 -13.97 13.32
N ALA A 73 -2.45 -12.94 12.98
CA ALA A 73 -2.10 -12.02 11.90
C ALA A 73 -0.76 -11.31 12.17
N THR A 74 -0.49 -10.98 13.43
CA THR A 74 0.81 -10.44 13.86
C THR A 74 1.94 -11.45 13.64
N GLN A 75 1.75 -12.74 13.97
CA GLN A 75 2.74 -13.78 13.70
C GLN A 75 2.99 -13.97 12.21
N ASP A 76 1.94 -13.92 11.38
CA ASP A 76 2.08 -14.03 9.93
C ASP A 76 2.93 -12.87 9.38
N ILE A 77 2.72 -11.65 9.88
CA ILE A 77 3.53 -10.48 9.51
C ILE A 77 5.00 -10.64 9.94
N LEU A 78 5.24 -11.18 11.14
CA LEU A 78 6.60 -11.46 11.62
C LEU A 78 7.29 -12.51 10.74
N ALA A 79 6.59 -13.58 10.37
CA ALA A 79 7.11 -14.61 9.47
C ALA A 79 7.43 -14.07 8.07
N ILE A 80 6.62 -13.13 7.55
CA ILE A 80 6.91 -12.44 6.28
C ILE A 80 8.20 -11.63 6.37
N LEU A 81 8.44 -10.92 7.48
CA LEU A 81 9.69 -10.17 7.68
C LEU A 81 10.90 -11.11 7.71
N ASP A 82 10.79 -12.25 8.40
CA ASP A 82 11.84 -13.27 8.48
C ASP A 82 12.14 -13.90 7.11
N GLU A 83 11.11 -14.14 6.30
CA GLU A 83 11.25 -14.70 4.97
C GLU A 83 11.86 -13.67 3.99
N ILE A 84 11.48 -12.39 4.08
CA ILE A 84 12.14 -11.33 3.29
C ILE A 84 13.63 -11.26 3.58
N GLU A 85 14.00 -11.39 4.86
CA GLU A 85 15.39 -11.39 5.29
C GLU A 85 16.13 -12.64 4.77
N THR A 86 15.57 -13.81 5.02
CA THR A 86 16.13 -15.11 4.58
C THR A 86 16.30 -15.17 3.06
N ALA A 87 15.33 -14.66 2.31
CA ALA A 87 15.36 -14.65 0.85
C ALA A 87 16.28 -13.57 0.25
N GLY A 88 16.74 -12.60 1.06
CA GLY A 88 17.58 -11.49 0.62
C GLY A 88 16.91 -10.57 -0.40
N VAL A 89 15.57 -10.48 -0.40
CA VAL A 89 14.82 -9.73 -1.40
C VAL A 89 14.60 -8.26 -0.99
N ARG A 90 14.46 -7.38 -1.99
CA ARG A 90 14.17 -5.95 -1.84
C ARG A 90 12.67 -5.74 -1.68
N ALA A 91 12.17 -6.07 -0.50
CA ALA A 91 10.78 -5.90 -0.13
C ALA A 91 10.62 -5.35 1.29
N ASN A 92 9.49 -4.69 1.52
CA ASN A 92 9.01 -4.32 2.84
C ASN A 92 7.56 -4.76 3.01
N VAL A 93 6.90 -4.47 4.14
CA VAL A 93 5.54 -4.97 4.41
C VAL A 93 4.57 -3.81 4.58
N SER A 94 3.38 -3.91 3.98
CA SER A 94 2.23 -3.03 4.24
C SER A 94 1.22 -3.76 5.12
N ILE A 95 0.70 -3.07 6.15
CA ILE A 95 -0.24 -3.62 7.12
C ILE A 95 -1.42 -2.69 7.31
N LYS A 96 -2.57 -3.24 7.73
CA LYS A 96 -3.74 -2.49 8.19
C LYS A 96 -3.87 -2.67 9.69
N LEU A 97 -4.16 -1.60 10.43
CA LEU A 97 -4.21 -1.69 11.88
C LEU A 97 -5.43 -2.48 12.37
N THR A 98 -6.54 -2.47 11.62
CA THR A 98 -7.70 -3.34 11.92
C THR A 98 -7.34 -4.82 11.95
N GLN A 99 -6.42 -5.25 11.08
CA GLN A 99 -5.97 -6.64 11.01
C GLN A 99 -5.21 -7.10 12.26
N ILE A 100 -4.57 -6.17 12.99
CA ILE A 100 -3.77 -6.48 14.17
C ILE A 100 -4.42 -6.02 15.48
N GLY A 101 -5.73 -5.75 15.45
CA GLY A 101 -6.55 -5.56 16.65
C GLY A 101 -7.10 -4.16 16.88
N MET A 102 -6.91 -3.19 15.98
CA MET A 102 -7.42 -1.81 16.17
C MET A 102 -8.95 -1.75 16.36
N GLY A 103 -9.68 -2.65 15.69
CA GLY A 103 -11.14 -2.75 15.83
C GLY A 103 -11.61 -3.45 17.11
N LEU A 104 -10.69 -4.05 17.88
CA LEU A 104 -10.97 -4.81 19.10
C LEU A 104 -10.64 -3.98 20.34
N ASP A 105 -9.36 -3.63 20.45
CA ASP A 105 -8.81 -2.88 21.57
C ASP A 105 -7.52 -2.20 21.13
N GLU A 106 -7.41 -0.90 21.42
CA GLU A 106 -6.29 -0.08 20.99
C GLU A 106 -4.96 -0.53 21.62
N SER A 107 -4.98 -1.03 22.86
CA SER A 107 -3.79 -1.53 23.54
C SER A 107 -3.27 -2.81 22.88
N VAL A 108 -4.17 -3.73 22.51
CA VAL A 108 -3.82 -4.94 21.74
C VAL A 108 -3.16 -4.58 20.42
N CYS A 109 -3.73 -3.60 19.69
CA CYS A 109 -3.15 -3.12 18.45
C CYS A 109 -1.75 -2.50 18.66
N ARG A 110 -1.55 -1.69 19.70
CA ARG A 110 -0.27 -1.05 20.00
C ARG A 110 0.81 -2.07 20.37
N GLU A 111 0.47 -3.10 21.14
CA GLU A 111 1.39 -4.18 21.51
C GLU A 111 1.80 -5.01 20.28
N ASN A 112 0.84 -5.41 19.46
CA ASN A 112 1.09 -6.14 18.22
C ASN A 112 1.96 -5.33 17.25
N LEU A 113 1.62 -4.05 17.06
CA LEU A 113 2.41 -3.16 16.21
C LEU A 113 3.85 -3.02 16.75
N GLN A 114 4.04 -2.83 18.06
CA GLN A 114 5.39 -2.76 18.63
C GLN A 114 6.22 -4.01 18.33
N ARG A 115 5.63 -5.20 18.45
CA ARG A 115 6.32 -6.47 18.13
C ARG A 115 6.75 -6.50 16.66
N ILE A 116 5.88 -6.09 15.75
CA ILE A 116 6.18 -6.01 14.31
C ILE A 116 7.29 -5.00 14.04
N LEU A 117 7.21 -3.80 14.63
CA LEU A 117 8.23 -2.76 14.44
C LEU A 117 9.58 -3.15 15.05
N GLN A 118 9.58 -3.89 16.16
CA GLN A 118 10.78 -4.45 16.76
C GLN A 118 11.47 -5.41 15.78
N ARG A 119 10.72 -6.33 15.18
CA ARG A 119 11.27 -7.26 14.17
C ARG A 119 11.75 -6.55 12.92
N ALA A 120 11.00 -5.56 12.43
CA ALA A 120 11.43 -4.75 11.29
C ALA A 120 12.76 -4.03 11.60
N ARG A 121 12.93 -3.51 12.82
CA ARG A 121 14.18 -2.91 13.27
C ARG A 121 15.35 -3.90 13.30
N GLU A 122 15.12 -5.12 13.78
CA GLU A 122 16.14 -6.18 13.81
C GLU A 122 16.67 -6.51 12.41
N HIS A 123 15.79 -6.54 11.40
CA HIS A 123 16.13 -6.86 10.01
C HIS A 123 16.49 -5.63 9.15
N GLY A 124 16.55 -4.43 9.74
CA GLY A 124 16.72 -3.18 8.99
C GLY A 124 15.62 -2.94 7.94
N ASN A 125 14.43 -3.52 8.14
CA ASN A 125 13.30 -3.47 7.22
C ASN A 125 12.29 -2.38 7.64
N PHE A 126 11.24 -2.20 6.83
CA PHE A 126 10.27 -1.13 6.94
C PHE A 126 8.83 -1.64 6.97
N ILE A 127 7.99 -0.98 7.74
CA ILE A 127 6.55 -1.22 7.80
C ILE A 127 5.79 0.00 7.29
N ARG A 128 4.94 -0.21 6.29
CA ARG A 128 3.94 0.79 5.91
C ARG A 128 2.63 0.50 6.64
N ILE A 129 2.16 1.45 7.42
CA ILE A 129 0.78 1.47 7.89
C ILE A 129 -0.09 2.01 6.75
N ASP A 130 -0.90 1.14 6.17
CA ASP A 130 -1.95 1.54 5.24
C ASP A 130 -3.04 2.29 6.00
N ILE A 131 -3.68 3.23 5.31
CA ILE A 131 -4.74 4.07 5.88
C ILE A 131 -6.11 3.55 5.44
N GLU A 132 -6.99 3.43 6.42
CA GLU A 132 -8.34 2.86 6.28
C GLU A 132 -9.38 3.98 6.09
N ASP A 133 -10.67 3.71 6.28
CA ASP A 133 -11.73 4.72 6.15
C ASP A 133 -11.74 5.71 7.32
N THR A 134 -12.46 6.83 7.14
CA THR A 134 -12.40 7.96 8.07
C THR A 134 -12.71 7.68 9.54
N PRO A 135 -13.52 6.67 9.94
CA PRO A 135 -13.70 6.33 11.35
C PRO A 135 -12.40 5.92 12.07
N TYR A 136 -11.40 5.42 11.34
CA TYR A 136 -10.14 4.95 11.94
C TYR A 136 -8.97 5.92 11.82
N THR A 137 -9.11 7.04 11.10
CA THR A 137 -7.99 7.94 10.80
C THR A 137 -7.34 8.52 12.06
N ASP A 138 -8.13 9.01 13.02
CA ASP A 138 -7.59 9.60 14.25
C ASP A 138 -6.89 8.58 15.14
N THR A 139 -7.51 7.41 15.33
CA THR A 139 -6.89 6.29 16.06
C THR A 139 -5.58 5.84 15.41
N THR A 140 -5.55 5.78 14.07
CA THR A 140 -4.35 5.41 13.31
C THR A 140 -3.21 6.41 13.55
N LEU A 141 -3.50 7.71 13.51
CA LEU A 141 -2.52 8.77 13.82
C LEU A 141 -2.03 8.70 15.28
N ALA A 142 -2.93 8.46 16.23
CA ALA A 142 -2.58 8.33 17.65
C ALA A 142 -1.73 7.09 17.95
N ILE A 143 -1.99 5.98 17.26
CA ILE A 143 -1.16 4.77 17.33
C ILE A 143 0.24 5.05 16.77
N TYR A 144 0.31 5.67 15.60
CA TYR A 144 1.58 6.05 14.97
C TYR A 144 2.42 6.96 15.86
N GLN A 145 1.83 8.00 16.42
CA GLN A 145 2.52 8.94 17.31
C GLN A 145 3.11 8.23 18.54
N SER A 146 2.39 7.29 19.15
CA SER A 146 2.95 6.55 20.30
C SER A 146 4.12 5.65 19.95
N MET A 147 4.20 5.15 18.71
CA MET A 147 5.35 4.35 18.29
C MET A 147 6.57 5.24 18.11
N LEU A 148 6.40 6.49 17.66
CA LEU A 148 7.48 7.49 17.68
C LEU A 148 7.96 7.76 19.11
N GLU A 149 7.05 7.93 20.06
CA GLU A 149 7.37 8.14 21.49
C GLU A 149 8.11 6.95 22.12
N ARG A 150 7.89 5.73 21.60
CA ARG A 150 8.63 4.52 21.97
C ARG A 150 9.99 4.39 21.29
N GLY A 151 10.43 5.41 20.55
CA GLY A 151 11.75 5.47 19.91
C GLY A 151 11.84 4.82 18.53
N PHE A 152 10.70 4.45 17.92
CA PHE A 152 10.69 4.11 16.50
C PHE A 152 10.79 5.39 15.65
N THR A 153 11.30 5.25 14.44
CA THR A 153 11.57 6.38 13.54
C THR A 153 11.17 6.03 12.11
N ASN A 154 11.23 7.01 11.21
CA ASN A 154 10.99 6.85 9.78
C ASN A 154 11.90 5.82 9.08
N ARG A 155 12.91 5.28 9.76
CA ARG A 155 13.72 4.14 9.29
C ARG A 155 13.00 2.81 9.40
N HIS A 156 12.04 2.70 10.32
CA HIS A 156 11.36 1.46 10.67
C HIS A 156 9.93 1.42 10.13
N PHE A 157 9.28 2.58 10.01
CA PHE A 157 7.89 2.64 9.59
C PHE A 157 7.46 4.01 9.08
N GLY A 158 6.30 4.03 8.42
CA GLY A 158 5.64 5.24 7.93
C GLY A 158 4.17 4.95 7.63
N MET A 159 3.43 5.95 7.17
CA MET A 159 1.97 5.88 7.01
C MET A 159 1.50 6.29 5.62
N ALA A 160 0.32 5.85 5.19
CA ALA A 160 -0.35 6.37 4.01
C ALA A 160 -1.26 7.58 4.32
N VAL A 161 -1.40 8.51 3.38
CA VAL A 161 -2.31 9.65 3.46
C VAL A 161 -3.17 9.72 2.20
N GLN A 162 -4.46 10.06 2.36
CA GLN A 162 -5.44 10.10 1.27
C GLN A 162 -5.75 11.54 0.85
N SER A 163 -5.39 11.92 -0.38
CA SER A 163 -5.55 13.29 -0.87
C SER A 163 -7.01 13.75 -1.03
N TYR A 164 -7.97 12.81 -1.06
CA TYR A 164 -9.39 13.16 -1.16
C TYR A 164 -10.00 13.75 0.12
N LEU A 165 -9.31 13.68 1.28
CA LEU A 165 -9.85 14.19 2.55
C LEU A 165 -9.50 15.66 2.72
N TYR A 166 -10.42 16.45 3.26
CA TYR A 166 -10.16 17.86 3.58
C TYR A 166 -9.02 18.02 4.60
N ARG A 167 -8.91 17.09 5.56
CA ARG A 167 -7.87 17.08 6.60
C ARG A 167 -6.46 16.75 6.10
N ALA A 168 -6.32 16.20 4.89
CA ALA A 168 -5.08 15.58 4.43
C ALA A 168 -3.88 16.53 4.43
N GLU A 169 -4.07 17.82 4.15
CA GLU A 169 -2.98 18.80 4.19
C GLU A 169 -2.45 19.03 5.60
N ALA A 170 -3.36 19.19 6.58
CA ALA A 170 -2.98 19.40 7.98
C ALA A 170 -2.26 18.16 8.53
N ASP A 171 -2.82 16.96 8.30
CA ASP A 171 -2.19 15.71 8.74
C ASP A 171 -0.82 15.50 8.08
N THR A 172 -0.69 15.79 6.78
CA THR A 172 0.59 15.68 6.07
C THR A 172 1.64 16.59 6.69
N LYS A 173 1.31 17.85 6.99
CA LYS A 173 2.25 18.78 7.64
C LYS A 173 2.66 18.30 9.03
N ALA A 174 1.72 17.80 9.82
CA ALA A 174 2.01 17.25 11.15
C ALA A 174 2.93 16.01 11.09
N LEU A 175 2.66 15.09 10.17
CA LEU A 175 3.49 13.89 9.95
C LEU A 175 4.90 14.24 9.46
N LEU A 176 5.03 15.25 8.59
CA LEU A 176 6.31 15.73 8.09
C LEU A 176 7.17 16.41 9.16
N ALA A 177 6.56 17.05 10.17
CA ALA A 177 7.30 17.58 11.32
C ALA A 177 8.08 16.46 12.07
N ASN A 178 7.57 15.23 12.01
CA ASN A 178 8.22 14.02 12.54
C ASN A 178 9.04 13.25 11.49
N LYS A 179 9.31 13.86 10.32
CA LYS A 179 10.04 13.26 9.18
C LYS A 179 9.42 11.94 8.67
N THR A 180 8.11 11.77 8.90
CA THR A 180 7.41 10.55 8.53
C THR A 180 7.56 10.28 7.04
N THR A 181 7.91 9.05 6.70
CA THR A 181 7.77 8.61 5.32
C THR A 181 6.29 8.47 4.99
N ILE A 182 5.80 9.10 3.92
CA ILE A 182 4.37 9.17 3.58
C ILE A 182 4.09 8.55 2.21
N ARG A 183 3.19 7.55 2.19
CA ARG A 183 2.58 7.00 0.97
C ARG A 183 1.35 7.83 0.61
N LEU A 184 1.48 8.69 -0.39
CA LEU A 184 0.38 9.51 -0.87
C LEU A 184 -0.48 8.75 -1.87
N VAL A 185 -1.75 8.55 -1.52
CA VAL A 185 -2.79 7.95 -2.38
C VAL A 185 -3.93 8.94 -2.60
N LYS A 186 -4.78 8.71 -3.60
CA LYS A 186 -6.02 9.51 -3.74
C LYS A 186 -7.02 9.21 -2.63
N GLY A 187 -7.22 7.93 -2.33
CA GLY A 187 -8.28 7.43 -1.46
C GLY A 187 -9.04 6.29 -2.14
N ALA A 188 -9.43 5.28 -1.37
CA ALA A 188 -10.05 4.05 -1.89
C ALA A 188 -11.46 3.80 -1.34
N TYR A 189 -11.85 4.50 -0.27
CA TYR A 189 -13.13 4.30 0.40
C TYR A 189 -14.20 5.24 -0.14
N LYS A 190 -15.46 4.93 0.17
CA LYS A 190 -16.59 5.81 -0.17
C LYS A 190 -16.87 6.70 1.03
N GLU A 191 -16.29 7.89 1.01
CA GLU A 191 -16.45 8.87 2.07
C GLU A 191 -17.62 9.84 1.78
N PRO A 192 -18.25 10.40 2.82
CA PRO A 192 -19.31 11.37 2.66
C PRO A 192 -18.74 12.75 2.28
N PRO A 193 -19.51 13.60 1.57
CA PRO A 193 -19.02 14.86 1.01
C PRO A 193 -18.60 15.89 2.07
N GLU A 194 -19.02 15.73 3.33
CA GLU A 194 -18.61 16.55 4.47
C GLU A 194 -17.16 16.23 4.92
N LYS A 195 -16.62 15.08 4.53
CA LYS A 195 -15.25 14.65 4.88
C LYS A 195 -14.28 14.64 3.71
N ALA A 196 -14.79 14.44 2.49
CA ALA A 196 -13.98 14.26 1.30
C ALA A 196 -14.46 15.09 0.11
N PHE A 197 -13.50 15.52 -0.71
CA PHE A 197 -13.75 16.21 -1.97
C PHE A 197 -14.62 15.35 -2.89
N PRO A 198 -15.82 15.81 -3.28
CA PRO A 198 -16.71 15.04 -4.16
C PRO A 198 -16.25 15.08 -5.62
N LYS A 199 -15.55 16.15 -6.03
CA LYS A 199 -15.08 16.34 -7.40
C LYS A 199 -13.67 15.80 -7.55
N LYS A 200 -13.47 14.97 -8.58
CA LYS A 200 -12.14 14.43 -8.94
C LYS A 200 -11.08 15.53 -9.14
N ALA A 201 -11.46 16.68 -9.71
CA ALA A 201 -10.53 17.79 -9.93
C ALA A 201 -9.94 18.32 -8.63
N ASP A 202 -10.73 18.40 -7.56
CA ASP A 202 -10.28 18.88 -6.25
C ASP A 202 -9.36 17.84 -5.58
N VAL A 203 -9.69 16.54 -5.70
CA VAL A 203 -8.82 15.44 -5.24
C VAL A 203 -7.45 15.47 -5.95
N ASP A 204 -7.48 15.69 -7.27
CA ASP A 204 -6.30 15.75 -8.12
C ASP A 204 -5.43 16.98 -7.79
N ALA A 205 -6.05 18.14 -7.56
CA ALA A 205 -5.36 19.37 -7.15
C ALA A 205 -4.72 19.21 -5.75
N ASN A 206 -5.44 18.60 -4.81
CA ASN A 206 -4.89 18.33 -3.49
C ASN A 206 -3.76 17.29 -3.55
N TYR A 207 -3.85 16.26 -4.41
CA TYR A 207 -2.75 15.31 -4.63
C TYR A 207 -1.47 16.02 -5.07
N ASP A 208 -1.56 16.97 -6.01
CA ASP A 208 -0.42 17.77 -6.49
C ASP A 208 0.12 18.71 -5.40
N LEU A 209 -0.76 19.29 -4.57
CA LEU A 209 -0.35 20.10 -3.42
C LEU A 209 0.46 19.27 -2.43
N LEU A 210 -0.05 18.11 -2.00
CA LEU A 210 0.62 17.25 -1.04
C LEU A 210 1.93 16.69 -1.63
N THR A 211 1.95 16.35 -2.92
CA THR A 211 3.18 15.92 -3.61
C THR A 211 4.30 16.96 -3.48
N ARG A 212 3.99 18.25 -3.64
CA ARG A 212 4.97 19.33 -3.44
C ARG A 212 5.51 19.36 -2.02
N LEU A 213 4.63 19.31 -1.02
CA LEU A 213 5.02 19.30 0.39
C LEU A 213 5.97 18.14 0.72
N LEU A 214 5.67 16.94 0.19
CA LEU A 214 6.50 15.75 0.40
C LEU A 214 7.87 15.86 -0.28
N ILE A 215 7.92 16.40 -1.50
CA ILE A 215 9.18 16.63 -2.24
C ILE A 215 10.04 17.67 -1.52
N ASP A 216 9.45 18.79 -1.10
CA ASP A 216 10.16 19.87 -0.41
C ASP A 216 10.74 19.36 0.93
N ALA A 217 9.97 18.54 1.68
CA ALA A 217 10.46 17.89 2.89
C ALA A 217 11.59 16.90 2.60
N SER A 218 11.47 16.11 1.53
CA SER A 218 12.54 15.19 1.10
C SER A 218 13.85 15.91 0.81
N LEU A 219 13.77 17.05 0.11
CA LEU A 219 14.92 17.87 -0.25
C LEU A 219 15.59 18.47 1.00
N ALA A 220 14.78 19.01 1.93
CA ALA A 220 15.27 19.57 3.19
C ALA A 220 15.96 18.51 4.07
N ASP A 221 15.37 17.32 4.18
CA ASP A 221 15.90 16.22 5.00
C ASP A 221 16.97 15.38 4.29
N ARG A 222 17.19 15.60 2.98
CA ARG A 222 18.01 14.75 2.11
C ARG A 222 17.59 13.28 2.20
N SER A 223 16.28 13.05 2.29
CA SER A 223 15.73 11.70 2.35
C SER A 223 15.97 10.98 1.03
N LYS A 224 16.34 9.70 1.12
CA LYS A 224 16.59 8.84 -0.04
C LYS A 224 16.24 7.39 0.28
N LEU A 225 15.99 6.61 -0.77
CA LEU A 225 15.86 5.15 -0.68
C LEU A 225 17.12 4.54 -0.02
N SER A 226 16.94 3.53 0.84
CA SER A 226 18.07 2.74 1.35
C SER A 226 18.75 1.93 0.24
N GLU A 227 20.02 1.58 0.45
CA GLU A 227 20.83 0.84 -0.53
C GLU A 227 20.24 -0.55 -0.86
N ASP A 228 19.63 -1.20 0.13
CA ASP A 228 18.92 -2.48 -0.02
C ASP A 228 17.50 -2.34 -0.62
N GLY A 229 17.04 -1.10 -0.86
CA GLY A 229 15.71 -0.80 -1.40
C GLY A 229 14.54 -1.13 -0.46
N ARG A 230 14.78 -1.45 0.82
CA ARG A 230 13.71 -1.83 1.76
C ARG A 230 13.06 -0.61 2.42
N VAL A 231 13.82 0.43 2.75
CA VAL A 231 13.36 1.66 3.39
C VAL A 231 13.15 2.77 2.35
N PRO A 232 11.90 3.22 2.10
CA PRO A 232 11.61 4.26 1.12
C PRO A 232 11.99 5.67 1.59
N PRO A 233 12.24 6.61 0.66
CA PRO A 233 12.38 8.04 0.96
C PRO A 233 11.04 8.64 1.40
N ILE A 234 11.06 9.83 2.03
CA ILE A 234 9.87 10.54 2.54
C ILE A 234 8.70 10.53 1.55
N PRO A 235 8.85 11.02 0.31
CA PRO A 235 7.79 11.01 -0.69
C PRO A 235 7.66 9.64 -1.36
N VAL A 236 6.56 8.96 -1.04
CA VAL A 236 6.11 7.77 -1.75
C VAL A 236 4.85 8.12 -2.55
N ILE A 237 4.98 8.21 -3.87
CA ILE A 237 3.92 8.64 -4.78
C ILE A 237 3.18 7.41 -5.33
N ALA A 238 2.09 7.03 -4.67
CA ALA A 238 1.32 5.85 -4.99
C ALA A 238 0.14 6.18 -5.92
N THR A 239 0.35 6.09 -7.22
CA THR A 239 -0.65 6.40 -8.25
C THR A 239 -0.35 5.72 -9.59
N HIS A 240 -1.41 5.47 -10.37
CA HIS A 240 -1.32 5.03 -11.77
C HIS A 240 -1.74 6.13 -12.76
N ASP A 241 -1.96 7.33 -12.25
CA ASP A 241 -2.39 8.50 -13.03
C ASP A 241 -1.17 9.22 -13.61
N GLU A 242 -1.01 9.13 -14.93
CA GLU A 242 0.14 9.69 -15.66
C GLU A 242 0.29 11.19 -15.42
N LYS A 243 -0.82 11.94 -15.33
CA LYS A 243 -0.76 13.39 -15.09
C LYS A 243 -0.18 13.73 -13.71
N ARG A 244 -0.35 12.85 -12.72
CA ARG A 244 0.22 13.03 -11.38
C ARG A 244 1.70 12.62 -11.36
N ILE A 245 2.06 11.59 -12.11
CA ILE A 245 3.46 11.17 -12.29
C ILE A 245 4.25 12.27 -13.01
N GLU A 246 3.73 12.79 -14.12
CA GLU A 246 4.33 13.90 -14.87
C GLU A 246 4.50 15.14 -14.02
N PHE A 247 3.49 15.52 -13.23
CA PHE A 247 3.58 16.62 -12.28
C PHE A 247 4.71 16.39 -11.26
N THR A 248 4.77 15.18 -10.68
CA THR A 248 5.81 14.81 -9.70
C THR A 248 7.21 14.95 -10.30
N VAL A 249 7.43 14.36 -11.48
CA VAL A 249 8.71 14.42 -12.20
C VAL A 249 9.08 15.87 -12.53
N SER A 250 8.13 16.65 -13.06
CA SER A 250 8.36 18.05 -13.40
C SER A 250 8.74 18.89 -12.17
N TYR A 251 8.06 18.69 -11.04
CA TYR A 251 8.35 19.45 -9.82
C TYR A 251 9.69 19.02 -9.20
N ALA A 252 9.95 17.71 -9.09
CA ALA A 252 11.21 17.18 -8.59
C ALA A 252 12.42 17.71 -9.38
N ASN A 253 12.33 17.71 -10.71
CA ASN A 253 13.37 18.27 -11.58
C ASN A 253 13.54 19.78 -11.37
N LYS A 254 12.43 20.52 -11.23
CA LYS A 254 12.45 21.98 -11.00
C LYS A 254 13.20 22.35 -9.72
N VAL A 255 13.02 21.58 -8.65
CA VAL A 255 13.67 21.85 -7.35
C VAL A 255 15.00 21.11 -7.16
N GLY A 256 15.43 20.33 -8.16
CA GLY A 256 16.71 19.61 -8.14
C GLY A 256 16.73 18.42 -7.16
N LEU A 257 15.59 17.79 -6.88
CA LEU A 257 15.54 16.59 -6.05
C LEU A 257 16.17 15.41 -6.80
N PRO A 258 17.17 14.70 -6.23
CA PRO A 258 17.70 13.46 -6.80
C PRO A 258 16.60 12.41 -6.99
N LYS A 259 16.73 11.55 -8.01
CA LYS A 259 15.69 10.55 -8.34
C LYS A 259 15.43 9.57 -7.21
N ASP A 260 16.45 9.21 -6.44
CA ASP A 260 16.35 8.34 -5.25
C ASP A 260 15.74 9.04 -4.02
N GLY A 261 15.52 10.35 -4.09
CA GLY A 261 14.81 11.14 -3.10
C GLY A 261 13.29 11.01 -3.16
N LEU A 262 12.74 10.25 -4.11
CA LEU A 262 11.32 9.87 -4.16
C LEU A 262 11.15 8.44 -4.68
N GLU A 263 10.02 7.82 -4.37
CA GLU A 263 9.66 6.50 -4.91
C GLU A 263 8.25 6.51 -5.49
N PHE A 264 8.08 5.93 -6.68
CA PHE A 264 6.76 5.69 -7.26
C PHE A 264 6.23 4.33 -6.83
N GLN A 265 4.94 4.26 -6.50
CA GLN A 265 4.28 3.01 -6.13
C GLN A 265 3.05 2.68 -6.96
N MET A 266 2.94 1.42 -7.35
CA MET A 266 1.84 0.90 -8.15
C MET A 266 1.41 -0.48 -7.69
N LEU A 267 0.13 -0.78 -7.87
CA LEU A 267 -0.41 -2.13 -7.63
C LEU A 267 0.15 -3.17 -8.60
N TYR A 268 0.37 -4.39 -8.10
CA TYR A 268 0.75 -5.54 -8.92
C TYR A 268 -0.28 -5.80 -10.03
N GLY A 269 0.21 -6.08 -11.24
CA GLY A 269 -0.65 -6.33 -12.40
C GLY A 269 -1.21 -5.08 -13.11
N ILE A 270 -1.04 -3.88 -12.55
CA ILE A 270 -1.62 -2.64 -13.08
C ILE A 270 -0.54 -1.68 -13.59
N ARG A 271 -0.67 -1.28 -14.86
CA ARG A 271 0.26 -0.36 -15.55
C ARG A 271 1.73 -0.80 -15.48
N ARG A 272 1.99 -2.08 -15.78
CA ARG A 272 3.36 -2.65 -15.85
C ARG A 272 4.25 -1.85 -16.82
N ASP A 273 3.66 -1.31 -17.89
CA ASP A 273 4.29 -0.38 -18.83
C ASP A 273 4.88 0.86 -18.11
N LEU A 274 4.14 1.48 -17.19
CA LEU A 274 4.64 2.63 -16.45
C LEU A 274 5.67 2.23 -15.39
N GLN A 275 5.48 1.08 -14.73
CA GLN A 275 6.43 0.57 -13.75
C GLN A 275 7.81 0.38 -14.40
N GLU A 276 7.85 -0.29 -15.56
CA GLU A 276 9.08 -0.53 -16.31
C GLU A 276 9.66 0.77 -16.89
N LYS A 277 8.81 1.69 -17.38
CA LYS A 277 9.27 2.99 -17.87
C LYS A 277 9.95 3.80 -16.77
N LEU A 278 9.32 3.95 -15.61
CA LEU A 278 9.87 4.73 -14.49
C LEU A 278 11.18 4.14 -13.95
N ALA A 279 11.26 2.80 -13.87
CA ALA A 279 12.48 2.11 -13.48
C ALA A 279 13.61 2.35 -14.50
N LYS A 280 13.33 2.26 -15.81
CA LYS A 280 14.28 2.59 -16.88
C LYS A 280 14.71 4.06 -16.86
N ASP A 281 13.80 4.95 -16.51
CA ASP A 281 14.08 6.37 -16.31
C ASP A 281 14.91 6.62 -15.03
N GLY A 282 15.24 5.58 -14.24
CA GLY A 282 16.12 5.66 -13.08
C GLY A 282 15.44 6.10 -11.79
N TYR A 283 14.10 6.10 -11.73
CA TYR A 283 13.37 6.31 -10.48
C TYR A 283 13.22 5.00 -9.69
N PRO A 284 13.30 5.05 -8.35
CA PRO A 284 12.80 3.96 -7.52
C PRO A 284 11.33 3.68 -7.81
N VAL A 285 11.03 2.41 -8.08
CA VAL A 285 9.66 1.91 -8.24
C VAL A 285 9.45 0.78 -7.26
N ARG A 286 8.33 0.82 -6.52
CA ARG A 286 7.90 -0.28 -5.67
C ARG A 286 6.50 -0.74 -6.03
N VAL A 287 6.34 -2.05 -6.20
CA VAL A 287 5.05 -2.66 -6.51
C VAL A 287 4.39 -3.21 -5.24
N TYR A 288 3.11 -2.91 -5.07
CA TYR A 288 2.26 -3.46 -4.00
C TYR A 288 1.77 -4.84 -4.42
N VAL A 289 2.30 -5.86 -3.74
CA VAL A 289 2.14 -7.28 -4.07
C VAL A 289 1.25 -7.93 -3.00
N PRO A 290 -0.06 -8.04 -3.27
CA PRO A 290 -0.95 -8.75 -2.37
C PRO A 290 -0.80 -10.26 -2.57
N PHE A 291 -0.94 -11.02 -1.49
CA PHE A 291 -0.92 -12.48 -1.49
C PHE A 291 -1.69 -13.01 -0.27
N GLY A 292 -2.04 -14.29 -0.27
CA GLY A 292 -2.81 -14.91 0.81
C GLY A 292 -4.12 -15.54 0.32
N THR A 293 -4.74 -16.32 1.19
CA THR A 293 -5.95 -17.09 0.87
C THR A 293 -7.19 -16.20 0.67
N HIS A 294 -7.20 -14.97 1.22
CA HIS A 294 -8.32 -14.04 1.13
C HIS A 294 -8.27 -13.12 -0.10
N TRP A 295 -7.85 -13.67 -1.25
CA TRP A 295 -7.64 -12.91 -2.47
C TRP A 295 -8.92 -12.45 -3.18
N TYR A 296 -10.06 -13.14 -2.96
CA TYR A 296 -11.29 -12.89 -3.70
C TYR A 296 -11.89 -11.47 -3.48
N PRO A 297 -12.07 -10.99 -2.23
CA PRO A 297 -12.56 -9.62 -2.01
C PRO A 297 -11.65 -8.56 -2.62
N TYR A 298 -10.33 -8.75 -2.53
CA TYR A 298 -9.34 -7.87 -3.14
C TYR A 298 -9.50 -7.83 -4.67
N PHE A 299 -9.56 -9.01 -5.30
CA PHE A 299 -9.72 -9.16 -6.74
C PHE A 299 -11.00 -8.48 -7.25
N MET A 300 -12.12 -8.65 -6.55
CA MET A 300 -13.39 -8.01 -6.91
C MET A 300 -13.32 -6.48 -6.87
N ARG A 301 -12.63 -5.91 -5.87
CA ARG A 301 -12.38 -4.46 -5.82
C ARG A 301 -11.55 -3.98 -7.00
N ARG A 302 -10.51 -4.71 -7.40
CA ARG A 302 -9.67 -4.39 -8.57
C ARG A 302 -10.44 -4.45 -9.89
N LEU A 303 -11.41 -5.36 -10.03
CA LEU A 303 -12.32 -5.39 -11.18
C LEU A 303 -13.25 -4.17 -11.20
N ALA A 304 -13.75 -3.75 -10.04
CA ALA A 304 -14.68 -2.63 -9.92
C ALA A 304 -14.07 -1.27 -10.27
N GLU A 305 -12.74 -1.13 -10.14
CA GLU A 305 -12.02 0.14 -10.34
C GLU A 305 -11.74 0.49 -11.80
N ARG A 306 -11.65 -0.48 -12.71
CA ARG A 306 -11.48 -0.22 -14.15
C ARG A 306 -12.35 -1.15 -14.99
N PRO A 307 -13.28 -0.62 -15.80
CA PRO A 307 -14.10 -1.42 -16.73
C PRO A 307 -13.26 -2.26 -17.71
N ALA A 308 -12.06 -1.81 -18.07
CA ALA A 308 -11.12 -2.57 -18.91
C ALA A 308 -10.65 -3.89 -18.26
N ASN A 309 -10.58 -3.96 -16.92
CA ASN A 309 -10.25 -5.21 -16.21
C ASN A 309 -11.39 -6.24 -16.35
N ILE A 310 -12.63 -5.78 -16.58
CA ILE A 310 -13.83 -6.62 -16.74
C ILE A 310 -13.89 -7.23 -18.14
N TRP A 311 -13.52 -6.49 -19.19
CA TRP A 311 -13.46 -7.01 -20.56
C TRP A 311 -12.50 -8.22 -20.69
N PHE A 312 -11.42 -8.21 -19.92
CA PHE A 312 -10.52 -9.36 -19.82
C PHE A 312 -11.17 -10.58 -19.14
N PHE A 313 -12.03 -10.38 -18.14
CA PHE A 313 -12.78 -11.48 -17.49
C PHE A 313 -13.80 -12.08 -18.46
N ILE A 314 -14.57 -11.22 -19.14
CA ILE A 314 -15.59 -11.63 -20.13
C ILE A 314 -14.95 -12.39 -21.30
N SER A 315 -13.85 -11.89 -21.86
CA SER A 315 -13.20 -12.52 -23.02
C SER A 315 -12.55 -13.88 -22.72
N ASN A 316 -12.27 -14.20 -21.45
CA ASN A 316 -11.83 -15.52 -21.05
C ASN A 316 -12.99 -16.44 -20.62
N PHE A 317 -14.12 -15.90 -20.15
CA PHE A 317 -15.34 -16.68 -19.86
C PHE A 317 -15.95 -17.32 -21.12
N PHE A 318 -15.86 -16.64 -22.27
CA PHE A 318 -16.35 -17.15 -23.56
C PHE A 318 -15.31 -17.92 -24.38
N LYS A 319 -14.11 -18.16 -23.84
CA LYS A 319 -13.06 -18.97 -24.45
C LYS A 319 -12.83 -20.31 -23.72
N GLY A 320 -13.74 -20.66 -22.80
CA GLY A 320 -13.83 -21.99 -22.19
C GLY A 320 -14.59 -22.95 -23.08
#